data_AF-A0A2E6G610-F1
#
_entry.id   AF-A0A2E6G610-F1
#
_cell.length_a   1.000
_cell.length_b   1.000
_cell.length_c   1.000
_cell.angle_alpha   90.00
_cell.angle_beta   90.00
_cell.angle_gamma   90.00
#
_symmetry.space_group_name_H-M   'P 1'
#
loop_
_entity.id
_entity.type
_entity.pdbx_description
1 polymer ?
#
loop_
_entity_poly.entity_id
_entity_poly.type
_entity_poly.pdbx_seq_one_letter_code
_entity_poly.pdbx_strand_id
1 'polypeptide(L)'
;MQALIETIRKTTPERFDFDWLGRLVRSIKLEDLDLRGCIPSIEGMTTNYARNILLLNPFEIVVLHWPPGVESAIHHHEGFWGYVLCVQGEVENVEYTYDKERRELREGQALRVRAGGVLPEPDGTIHKIVNPSANQPLVTVHFYAPALDTLDGMVLFDAENGWLGELNEKATTASFEQDPAGFRRLEKDAFTFVPISEMRGNRTHRLYPLIPKPKSLEILHSISAYYSEQAETYDHLDQGSEKRRAYTNSINGIIAADFGELNPSRVLHIACGTGRRPLDIQTRSRRNYKMEGVDISLGMVQAAKERGLDARIGHWNEIDVEKSAFDAITFLYAFGHIPNIVERSKSLKKVFTALRPGGKFYVDVFNLENPNEWGPEALNLFEELELGNEGYERGDLFYKRHGGETVAFLHYCSKQGIIDLLESCGFTIVHVHRIGYVDRPGECLGMEEECGNLLLVAEKPYT
;
A
#
# COMPACT_ATOMS: atom_id res chain seq x y z
N MET A 1 25.76 -18.45 -4.97
CA MET A 1 24.96 -19.11 -6.03
C MET A 1 25.25 -20.59 -6.19
N GLN A 2 26.51 -21.04 -6.29
CA GLN A 2 26.82 -22.47 -6.53
C GLN A 2 26.16 -23.42 -5.51
N ALA A 3 26.26 -23.14 -4.21
CA ALA A 3 25.65 -23.97 -3.17
C ALA A 3 24.10 -24.07 -3.30
N LEU A 4 23.44 -22.96 -3.65
CA LEU A 4 22.00 -22.94 -3.91
C LEU A 4 21.66 -23.82 -5.13
N ILE A 5 22.39 -23.66 -6.23
CA ILE A 5 22.19 -24.44 -7.46
C ILE A 5 22.39 -25.94 -7.20
N GLU A 6 23.42 -26.32 -6.44
CA GLU A 6 23.64 -27.72 -6.06
C GLU A 6 22.51 -28.27 -5.19
N THR A 7 21.98 -27.45 -4.28
CA THR A 7 20.85 -27.81 -3.44
C THR A 7 19.62 -28.05 -4.32
N ILE A 8 19.27 -27.09 -5.18
CA ILE A 8 18.15 -27.19 -6.14
C ILE A 8 18.25 -28.45 -6.99
N ARG A 9 19.43 -28.75 -7.57
CA ARG A 9 19.64 -29.98 -8.36
C ARG A 9 19.37 -31.27 -7.57
N LYS A 10 19.62 -31.27 -6.26
CA LYS A 10 19.47 -32.45 -5.39
C LYS A 10 18.07 -32.56 -4.78
N THR A 11 17.40 -31.45 -4.53
CA THR A 11 16.18 -31.40 -3.72
C THR A 11 14.91 -31.10 -4.50
N THR A 12 15.01 -30.61 -5.75
CA THR A 12 13.83 -30.38 -6.58
C THR A 12 13.16 -31.72 -6.90
N PRO A 13 11.86 -31.90 -6.59
CA PRO A 13 11.14 -33.11 -6.91
C PRO A 13 10.93 -33.24 -8.43
N GLU A 14 10.70 -34.47 -8.92
CA GLU A 14 10.43 -34.72 -10.35
C GLU A 14 9.22 -33.95 -10.88
N ARG A 15 8.24 -33.66 -10.01
CA ARG A 15 7.12 -32.77 -10.28
C ARG A 15 7.09 -31.70 -9.20
N PHE A 16 7.12 -30.45 -9.61
CA PHE A 16 6.95 -29.27 -8.77
C PHE A 16 5.94 -28.33 -9.44
N ASP A 17 5.36 -27.44 -8.65
CA ASP A 17 4.38 -26.45 -9.06
C ASP A 17 4.80 -25.05 -8.62
N PHE A 18 3.98 -24.06 -8.98
CA PHE A 18 4.17 -22.65 -8.64
C PHE A 18 4.38 -22.47 -7.13
N ASP A 19 3.48 -23.03 -6.31
CA ASP A 19 3.54 -22.92 -4.86
C ASP A 19 4.81 -23.53 -4.25
N TRP A 20 5.28 -24.66 -4.78
CA TRP A 20 6.54 -25.26 -4.33
C TRP A 20 7.73 -24.36 -4.63
N LEU A 21 7.80 -23.79 -5.83
CA LEU A 21 8.87 -22.87 -6.20
C LEU A 21 8.80 -21.60 -5.35
N GLY A 22 7.61 -21.06 -5.11
CA GLY A 22 7.41 -19.90 -4.25
C GLY A 22 7.91 -20.12 -2.83
N ARG A 23 7.60 -21.27 -2.23
CA ARG A 23 8.15 -21.65 -0.91
C ARG A 23 9.67 -21.76 -0.93
N LEU A 24 10.25 -22.34 -1.99
CA LEU A 24 11.69 -22.42 -2.14
C LEU A 24 12.31 -21.02 -2.20
N VAL A 25 11.84 -20.16 -3.11
CA VAL A 25 12.43 -18.83 -3.35
C VAL A 25 12.31 -17.94 -2.12
N ARG A 26 11.15 -17.93 -1.44
CA ARG A 26 10.96 -17.18 -0.18
C ARG A 26 11.81 -17.71 0.98
N SER A 27 12.30 -18.95 0.91
CA SER A 27 13.21 -19.50 1.93
C SER A 27 14.67 -19.07 1.75
N ILE A 28 15.02 -18.48 0.60
CA ILE A 28 16.38 -18.05 0.29
C ILE A 28 16.73 -16.82 1.11
N LYS A 29 17.80 -16.90 1.90
CA LYS A 29 18.35 -15.75 2.63
C LYS A 29 19.41 -15.07 1.79
N LEU A 30 19.34 -13.74 1.70
CA LEU A 30 20.32 -12.97 0.92
C LEU A 30 21.76 -13.14 1.44
N GLU A 31 21.96 -13.25 2.75
CA GLU A 31 23.29 -13.47 3.33
C GLU A 31 23.97 -14.77 2.89
N ASP A 32 23.20 -15.76 2.45
CA ASP A 32 23.72 -17.06 1.99
C ASP A 32 24.09 -17.05 0.49
N LEU A 33 23.77 -15.96 -0.23
CA LEU A 33 24.00 -15.84 -1.67
C LEU A 33 25.38 -15.27 -2.00
N ASP A 34 26.31 -16.15 -2.38
CA ASP A 34 27.55 -15.70 -3.03
C ASP A 34 27.33 -15.37 -4.52
N LEU A 35 27.24 -14.08 -4.85
CA LEU A 35 27.04 -13.57 -6.21
C LEU A 35 28.34 -13.25 -6.97
N ARG A 36 29.52 -13.50 -6.39
CA ARG A 36 30.80 -13.18 -7.05
C ARG A 36 30.92 -13.90 -8.39
N GLY A 37 31.23 -13.16 -9.44
CA GLY A 37 31.32 -13.66 -10.81
C GLY A 37 29.99 -14.07 -11.45
N CYS A 38 28.85 -13.90 -10.76
CA CYS A 38 27.53 -14.23 -11.29
C CYS A 38 26.80 -12.99 -11.84
N ILE A 39 27.12 -11.80 -11.35
CA ILE A 39 26.50 -10.55 -11.81
C ILE A 39 27.13 -10.15 -13.15
N PRO A 40 26.35 -10.10 -14.26
CA PRO A 40 26.89 -9.69 -15.56
C PRO A 40 27.25 -8.20 -15.58
N SER A 41 28.21 -7.82 -16.44
CA SER A 41 28.58 -6.41 -16.62
C SER A 41 27.45 -5.64 -17.33
N ILE A 42 27.20 -4.42 -16.86
CA ILE A 42 26.31 -3.44 -17.47
C ILE A 42 27.07 -2.23 -18.03
N GLU A 43 28.39 -2.34 -18.16
CA GLU A 43 29.23 -1.25 -18.66
C GLU A 43 28.80 -0.84 -20.07
N GLY A 44 28.49 0.45 -20.26
CA GLY A 44 28.02 1.00 -21.53
C GLY A 44 26.54 0.76 -21.85
N MET A 45 25.78 0.07 -20.99
CA MET A 45 24.33 -0.13 -21.17
C MET A 45 23.54 1.04 -20.59
N THR A 46 22.63 1.61 -21.38
CA THR A 46 21.75 2.71 -20.95
C THR A 46 20.26 2.43 -21.14
N THR A 47 19.90 1.45 -21.96
CA THR A 47 18.52 1.16 -22.35
C THR A 47 18.14 -0.32 -22.20
N ASN A 48 19.08 -1.16 -21.77
CA ASN A 48 18.87 -2.60 -21.61
C ASN A 48 19.58 -3.11 -20.35
N TYR A 49 19.22 -4.32 -19.93
CA TYR A 49 19.80 -5.03 -18.79
C TYR A 49 20.63 -6.21 -19.26
N ALA A 50 21.56 -6.65 -18.42
CA ALA A 50 22.41 -7.79 -18.71
C ALA A 50 21.87 -9.05 -18.01
N ARG A 51 21.98 -10.21 -18.68
CA ARG A 51 21.51 -11.51 -18.19
C ARG A 51 22.68 -12.48 -18.05
N ASN A 52 22.69 -13.30 -17.00
CA ASN A 52 23.61 -14.42 -16.84
C ASN A 52 22.85 -15.66 -16.37
N ILE A 53 22.62 -16.61 -17.28
CA ILE A 53 21.90 -17.86 -17.00
C ILE A 53 22.87 -18.82 -16.26
N LEU A 54 22.48 -19.23 -15.06
CA LEU A 54 23.27 -20.10 -14.20
C LEU A 54 22.80 -21.57 -14.23
N LEU A 55 21.52 -21.78 -14.52
CA LEU A 55 20.88 -23.10 -14.55
C LEU A 55 19.72 -23.08 -15.55
N LEU A 56 19.50 -24.18 -16.27
CA LEU A 56 18.30 -24.41 -17.10
C LEU A 56 17.45 -25.59 -16.61
N ASN A 57 18.05 -26.55 -15.89
CA ASN A 57 17.35 -27.74 -15.39
C ASN A 57 17.58 -27.87 -13.88
N PRO A 58 16.53 -28.08 -13.07
CA PRO A 58 15.14 -28.44 -13.44
C PRO A 58 14.24 -27.27 -13.86
N PHE A 59 14.68 -26.04 -13.63
CA PHE A 59 14.07 -24.79 -14.08
C PHE A 59 15.19 -23.76 -14.28
N GLU A 60 14.90 -22.65 -14.96
CA GLU A 60 15.88 -21.60 -15.21
C GLU A 60 16.21 -20.84 -13.93
N ILE A 61 17.49 -20.56 -13.71
CA ILE A 61 17.97 -19.58 -12.74
C ILE A 61 18.86 -18.60 -13.47
N VAL A 62 18.46 -17.33 -13.50
CA VAL A 62 19.18 -16.28 -14.21
C VAL A 62 19.38 -15.07 -13.32
N VAL A 63 20.59 -14.52 -13.33
CA VAL A 63 20.92 -13.27 -12.64
C VAL A 63 20.81 -12.13 -13.64
N LEU A 64 20.03 -11.11 -13.30
CA LEU A 64 19.89 -9.89 -14.09
C LEU A 64 20.54 -8.72 -13.36
N HIS A 65 21.20 -7.86 -14.13
CA HIS A 65 21.80 -6.62 -13.66
C HIS A 65 21.26 -5.46 -14.49
N TRP A 66 20.65 -4.49 -13.81
CA TRP A 66 19.89 -3.41 -14.41
C TRP A 66 20.59 -2.08 -14.13
N PRO A 67 20.96 -1.31 -15.16
CA PRO A 67 21.40 0.07 -14.97
C PRO A 67 20.31 0.94 -14.29
N PRO A 68 20.68 2.08 -13.69
CA PRO A 68 19.71 3.04 -13.15
C PRO A 68 18.67 3.46 -14.20
N GLY A 69 17.39 3.44 -13.84
CA GLY A 69 16.28 3.88 -14.69
C GLY A 69 15.90 2.92 -15.83
N VAL A 70 16.61 1.80 -16.02
CA VAL A 70 16.31 0.85 -17.09
C VAL A 70 15.07 0.03 -16.75
N GLU A 71 14.24 -0.20 -17.77
CA GLU A 71 13.04 -1.02 -17.72
C GLU A 71 13.05 -2.12 -18.79
N SER A 72 12.29 -3.19 -18.56
CA SER A 72 11.98 -4.19 -19.59
C SER A 72 10.92 -3.65 -20.55
N ALA A 73 10.74 -4.30 -21.70
CA ALA A 73 9.47 -4.17 -22.42
C ALA A 73 8.32 -4.72 -21.56
N ILE A 74 7.08 -4.29 -21.86
CA ILE A 74 5.89 -4.99 -21.34
C ILE A 74 5.83 -6.33 -22.05
N HIS A 75 5.84 -7.44 -21.31
CA HIS A 75 5.94 -8.78 -21.91
C HIS A 75 4.98 -9.77 -21.24
N HIS A 76 4.53 -10.74 -22.03
CA HIS A 76 3.55 -11.76 -21.65
C HIS A 76 4.24 -13.09 -21.31
N HIS A 77 3.96 -13.60 -20.12
CA HIS A 77 4.42 -14.89 -19.62
C HIS A 77 3.47 -16.01 -20.06
N GLU A 78 3.34 -16.25 -21.37
CA GLU A 78 2.43 -17.29 -21.90
C GLU A 78 3.13 -18.66 -21.93
N GLY A 79 2.69 -19.59 -21.08
CA GLY A 79 3.21 -20.96 -21.03
C GLY A 79 4.40 -21.16 -20.10
N PHE A 80 4.73 -20.16 -19.27
CA PHE A 80 5.74 -20.26 -18.22
C PHE A 80 5.40 -19.36 -17.04
N TRP A 81 5.99 -19.66 -15.89
CA TRP A 81 5.76 -18.95 -14.64
C TRP A 81 7.04 -18.90 -13.82
N GLY A 82 7.08 -18.03 -12.83
CA GLY A 82 8.29 -17.86 -12.04
C GLY A 82 8.17 -16.96 -10.83
N TYR A 83 9.34 -16.66 -10.29
CA TYR A 83 9.51 -15.70 -9.21
C TYR A 83 10.78 -14.87 -9.44
N VAL A 84 10.73 -13.60 -9.05
CA VAL A 84 11.89 -12.71 -9.02
C VAL A 84 12.27 -12.42 -7.57
N LEU A 85 13.47 -12.83 -7.19
CA LEU A 85 14.09 -12.41 -5.92
C LEU A 85 14.87 -11.11 -6.16
N CYS A 86 14.49 -10.04 -5.49
CA CYS A 86 15.27 -8.80 -5.49
C CYS A 86 16.46 -8.95 -4.54
N VAL A 87 17.69 -8.92 -5.05
CA VAL A 87 18.89 -9.11 -4.22
C VAL A 87 19.56 -7.79 -3.83
N GLN A 88 19.53 -6.80 -4.72
CA GLN A 88 20.08 -5.47 -4.47
C GLN A 88 19.22 -4.41 -5.12
N GLY A 89 18.90 -3.34 -4.39
CA GLY A 89 18.10 -2.21 -4.90
C GLY A 89 16.61 -2.45 -4.70
N GLU A 90 15.81 -1.93 -5.64
CA GLU A 90 14.37 -2.10 -5.67
C GLU A 90 13.89 -2.37 -7.10
N VAL A 91 12.83 -3.17 -7.23
CA VAL A 91 12.11 -3.48 -8.46
C VAL A 91 10.75 -2.79 -8.39
N GLU A 92 10.41 -1.98 -9.39
CA GLU A 92 9.01 -1.62 -9.63
C GLU A 92 8.43 -2.57 -10.68
N ASN A 93 7.33 -3.24 -10.32
CA ASN A 93 6.57 -4.10 -11.22
C ASN A 93 5.26 -3.40 -11.56
N VAL A 94 4.95 -3.28 -12.85
CA VAL A 94 3.67 -2.77 -13.35
C VAL A 94 3.00 -3.85 -14.18
N GLU A 95 1.79 -4.24 -13.80
CA GLU A 95 1.02 -5.27 -14.48
C GLU A 95 0.09 -4.68 -15.53
N TYR A 96 -0.29 -5.50 -16.50
CA TYR A 96 -1.18 -5.14 -17.58
C TYR A 96 -2.16 -6.28 -17.87
N THR A 97 -3.27 -5.94 -18.52
CA THR A 97 -4.16 -6.92 -19.13
C THR A 97 -4.37 -6.56 -20.60
N TYR A 98 -4.50 -7.57 -21.47
CA TYR A 98 -4.69 -7.35 -22.89
C TYR A 98 -6.00 -7.98 -23.38
N ASP A 99 -6.92 -7.14 -23.85
CA ASP A 99 -8.16 -7.55 -24.50
C ASP A 99 -7.93 -7.68 -26.01
N LYS A 100 -7.82 -8.92 -26.49
CA LYS A 100 -7.59 -9.22 -27.91
C LYS A 100 -8.75 -8.78 -28.81
N GLU A 101 -9.99 -8.81 -28.32
CA GLU A 101 -11.17 -8.46 -29.12
C GLU A 101 -11.29 -6.94 -29.29
N ARG A 102 -11.05 -6.19 -28.21
CA ARG A 102 -11.06 -4.72 -28.23
C ARG A 102 -9.75 -4.11 -28.73
N ARG A 103 -8.66 -4.90 -28.78
CA ARG A 103 -7.29 -4.44 -29.03
C ARG A 103 -6.93 -3.34 -28.03
N GLU A 104 -7.08 -3.64 -26.74
CA GLU A 104 -6.79 -2.70 -25.65
C GLU A 104 -5.79 -3.31 -24.67
N LEU A 105 -4.70 -2.59 -24.41
CA LEU A 105 -3.76 -2.88 -23.33
C LEU A 105 -4.10 -1.97 -22.14
N ARG A 106 -4.46 -2.55 -21.00
CA ARG A 106 -4.89 -1.82 -19.81
C ARG A 106 -3.83 -1.95 -18.73
N GLU A 107 -3.28 -0.82 -18.25
CA GLU A 107 -2.38 -0.81 -17.10
C GLU A 107 -3.14 -1.18 -15.84
N GLY A 108 -2.67 -2.21 -15.14
CA GLY A 108 -3.19 -2.70 -13.87
C GLY A 108 -2.42 -2.17 -12.67
N GLN A 109 -2.31 -3.03 -11.66
CA GLN A 109 -1.64 -2.68 -10.41
C GLN A 109 -0.14 -2.46 -10.60
N ALA A 110 0.45 -1.73 -9.66
CA ALA A 110 1.89 -1.61 -9.55
C ALA A 110 2.32 -1.91 -8.12
N LEU A 111 3.50 -2.48 -7.96
CA LEU A 111 4.08 -2.78 -6.66
C LEU A 111 5.59 -2.57 -6.67
N ARG A 112 6.18 -2.45 -5.48
CA ARG A 112 7.62 -2.29 -5.27
C ARG A 112 8.15 -3.48 -4.49
N VAL A 113 9.15 -4.16 -5.03
CA VAL A 113 9.89 -5.22 -4.32
C VAL A 113 11.29 -4.71 -4.00
N ARG A 114 11.66 -4.70 -2.73
CA ARG A 114 12.97 -4.26 -2.25
C ARG A 114 13.88 -5.46 -2.04
N ALA A 115 15.18 -5.22 -1.84
CA ALA A 115 16.13 -6.26 -1.49
C ALA A 115 15.59 -7.19 -0.37
N GLY A 116 15.50 -8.48 -0.69
CA GLY A 116 14.99 -9.55 0.16
C GLY A 116 13.54 -9.95 -0.13
N GLY A 117 12.80 -9.12 -0.85
CA GLY A 117 11.43 -9.41 -1.28
C GLY A 117 11.39 -10.29 -2.53
N VAL A 118 10.25 -10.96 -2.71
CA VAL A 118 9.98 -11.87 -3.83
C VAL A 118 8.75 -11.41 -4.61
N LEU A 119 8.89 -11.25 -5.92
CA LEU A 119 7.80 -10.99 -6.86
C LEU A 119 7.30 -12.32 -7.46
N PRO A 120 6.03 -12.69 -7.30
CA PRO A 120 5.44 -13.81 -8.04
C PRO A 120 5.12 -13.42 -9.49
N GLU A 121 5.34 -14.35 -10.43
CA GLU A 121 5.01 -14.21 -11.85
C GLU A 121 4.22 -15.44 -12.32
N PRO A 122 2.92 -15.55 -12.02
CA PRO A 122 2.11 -16.68 -12.48
C PRO A 122 2.00 -16.74 -14.01
N ASP A 123 1.62 -17.90 -14.53
CA ASP A 123 1.40 -18.11 -15.97
C ASP A 123 0.30 -17.16 -16.48
N GLY A 124 0.58 -16.50 -17.61
CA GLY A 124 -0.27 -15.48 -18.20
C GLY A 124 -0.03 -14.05 -17.71
N THR A 125 0.92 -13.82 -16.79
CA THR A 125 1.27 -12.46 -16.35
C THR A 125 1.73 -11.60 -17.53
N ILE A 126 1.17 -10.40 -17.66
CA ILE A 126 1.68 -9.36 -18.57
C ILE A 126 2.22 -8.24 -17.70
N HIS A 127 3.51 -7.95 -17.77
CA HIS A 127 4.10 -6.95 -16.88
C HIS A 127 5.34 -6.26 -17.44
N LYS A 128 5.77 -5.23 -16.73
CA LYS A 128 7.02 -4.52 -16.93
C LYS A 128 7.78 -4.41 -15.61
N ILE A 129 9.06 -4.76 -15.64
CA ILE A 129 10.00 -4.61 -14.53
C ILE A 129 10.85 -3.37 -14.77
N VAL A 130 10.97 -2.53 -13.75
CA VAL A 130 11.71 -1.26 -13.80
C VAL A 130 12.72 -1.23 -12.66
N ASN A 131 13.94 -0.77 -12.95
CA ASN A 131 14.83 -0.23 -11.91
C ASN A 131 14.43 1.24 -11.67
N PRO A 132 13.73 1.54 -10.56
CA PRO A 132 13.18 2.86 -10.32
C PRO A 132 14.24 3.86 -9.82
N SER A 133 15.46 3.40 -9.55
CA SER A 133 16.53 4.27 -9.05
C SER A 133 17.13 5.10 -10.18
N ALA A 134 17.27 6.41 -9.95
CA ALA A 134 17.96 7.31 -10.86
C ALA A 134 19.50 7.17 -10.83
N ASN A 135 20.07 6.50 -9.81
CA ASN A 135 21.53 6.49 -9.61
C ASN A 135 22.12 5.18 -9.06
N GLN A 136 21.32 4.19 -8.69
CA GLN A 136 21.80 2.88 -8.22
C GLN A 136 21.41 1.77 -9.18
N PRO A 137 22.30 0.79 -9.42
CA PRO A 137 21.95 -0.41 -10.17
C PRO A 137 21.09 -1.35 -9.31
N LEU A 138 20.29 -2.16 -9.99
CA LEU A 138 19.45 -3.21 -9.42
C LEU A 138 20.01 -4.59 -9.81
N VAL A 139 19.99 -5.54 -8.88
CA VAL A 139 20.33 -6.95 -9.15
C VAL A 139 19.18 -7.84 -8.71
N THR A 140 18.72 -8.69 -9.62
CA THR A 140 17.63 -9.65 -9.40
C THR A 140 18.06 -11.06 -9.77
N VAL A 141 17.46 -12.07 -9.13
CA VAL A 141 17.58 -13.47 -9.51
C VAL A 141 16.19 -13.97 -9.89
N HIS A 142 16.04 -14.42 -11.12
CA HIS A 142 14.77 -14.91 -11.65
C HIS A 142 14.79 -16.44 -11.71
N PHE A 143 13.64 -17.03 -11.43
CA PHE A 143 13.42 -18.47 -11.41
C PHE A 143 12.25 -18.81 -12.33
N TYR A 144 12.50 -19.39 -13.50
CA TYR A 144 11.45 -19.62 -14.52
C TYR A 144 11.23 -21.10 -14.83
N ALA A 145 9.97 -21.52 -14.85
CA ALA A 145 9.53 -22.87 -15.17
C ALA A 145 8.40 -22.85 -16.21
N PRO A 146 8.51 -23.61 -17.33
CA PRO A 146 9.73 -24.26 -17.81
C PRO A 146 10.85 -23.24 -18.09
N ALA A 147 12.07 -23.74 -18.26
CA ALA A 147 13.22 -22.88 -18.58
C ALA A 147 13.07 -22.24 -19.96
N LEU A 148 13.53 -21.00 -20.09
CA LEU A 148 13.47 -20.23 -21.33
C LEU A 148 14.78 -20.41 -22.10
N ASP A 149 14.94 -21.58 -22.72
CA ASP A 149 16.11 -21.88 -23.57
C ASP A 149 16.28 -20.84 -24.70
N THR A 150 15.16 -20.31 -25.21
CA THR A 150 15.08 -19.16 -26.11
C THR A 150 13.92 -18.27 -25.70
N LEU A 151 13.85 -17.06 -26.29
CA LEU A 151 12.69 -16.16 -26.13
C LEU A 151 11.62 -16.38 -27.19
N ASP A 152 11.64 -17.53 -27.87
CA ASP A 152 10.74 -17.83 -28.99
C ASP A 152 9.27 -17.81 -28.56
N GLY A 153 8.44 -17.06 -29.29
CA GLY A 153 7.01 -16.92 -29.01
C GLY A 153 6.64 -15.89 -27.93
N MET A 154 7.62 -15.29 -27.23
CA MET A 154 7.33 -14.25 -26.24
C MET A 154 6.70 -13.03 -26.92
N VAL A 155 5.58 -12.54 -26.36
CA VAL A 155 4.86 -11.37 -26.86
C VAL A 155 5.26 -10.14 -26.05
N LEU A 156 5.61 -9.06 -26.76
CA LEU A 156 5.96 -7.76 -26.23
C LEU A 156 4.92 -6.71 -26.62
N PHE A 157 4.70 -5.73 -25.75
CA PHE A 157 3.86 -4.57 -25.98
C PHE A 157 4.65 -3.28 -25.75
N ASP A 158 4.49 -2.33 -26.66
CA ASP A 158 4.95 -0.95 -26.50
C ASP A 158 3.72 -0.07 -26.26
N ALA A 159 3.47 0.30 -25.01
CA ALA A 159 2.30 1.09 -24.64
C ALA A 159 2.32 2.52 -25.20
N GLU A 160 3.50 3.09 -25.43
CA GLU A 160 3.66 4.45 -25.93
C GLU A 160 3.35 4.52 -27.44
N ASN A 161 3.91 3.56 -28.19
CA ASN A 161 3.76 3.52 -29.64
C ASN A 161 2.60 2.65 -30.14
N GLY A 162 1.96 1.88 -29.24
CA GLY A 162 0.90 0.93 -29.59
C GLY A 162 1.39 -0.24 -30.43
N TRP A 163 2.62 -0.72 -30.21
CA TRP A 163 3.21 -1.81 -31.01
C TRP A 163 3.12 -3.15 -30.30
N LEU A 164 2.87 -4.21 -31.07
CA LEU A 164 2.90 -5.60 -30.61
C LEU A 164 4.00 -6.35 -31.34
N GLY A 165 4.94 -6.90 -30.58
CA GLY A 165 6.03 -7.74 -31.10
C GLY A 165 5.86 -9.19 -30.65
N GLU A 166 6.14 -10.14 -31.52
CA GLU A 166 6.27 -11.56 -31.18
C GLU A 166 7.69 -12.00 -31.51
N LEU A 167 8.42 -12.47 -30.51
CA LEU A 167 9.83 -12.84 -30.63
C LEU A 167 10.01 -14.22 -31.28
N ASN A 168 11.18 -14.44 -31.86
CA ASN A 168 11.61 -15.74 -32.36
C ASN A 168 12.89 -16.24 -31.66
N GLU A 169 13.38 -17.41 -32.05
CA GLU A 169 14.57 -18.04 -31.46
C GLU A 169 15.89 -17.25 -31.60
N LYS A 170 15.93 -16.22 -32.47
CA LYS A 170 17.08 -15.33 -32.64
C LYS A 170 17.05 -14.13 -31.69
N ALA A 171 15.94 -13.89 -31.00
CA ALA A 171 15.83 -12.82 -30.02
C ALA A 171 16.80 -13.07 -28.86
N THR A 172 17.62 -12.06 -28.56
CA THR A 172 18.60 -12.13 -27.48
C THR A 172 18.10 -11.44 -26.21
N THR A 173 17.04 -10.64 -26.31
CA THR A 173 16.48 -9.83 -25.22
C THR A 173 14.97 -9.64 -25.39
N ALA A 174 14.26 -9.47 -24.27
CA ALA A 174 12.84 -9.12 -24.27
C ALA A 174 12.68 -7.58 -24.34
N SER A 175 13.10 -6.99 -25.46
CA SER A 175 13.05 -5.54 -25.70
C SER A 175 12.72 -5.21 -27.15
N PHE A 176 12.11 -4.05 -27.41
CA PHE A 176 11.98 -3.51 -28.77
C PHE A 176 13.33 -3.00 -29.33
N GLU A 177 14.30 -2.73 -28.44
CA GLU A 177 15.68 -2.38 -28.81
C GLU A 177 16.53 -3.63 -29.07
N GLN A 178 16.25 -4.32 -30.17
CA GLN A 178 17.04 -5.48 -30.62
C GLN A 178 17.10 -5.58 -32.15
N ASP A 179 17.88 -6.54 -32.65
CA ASP A 179 17.94 -6.84 -34.09
C ASP A 179 16.53 -7.18 -34.61
N PRO A 180 16.03 -6.51 -35.67
CA PRO A 180 14.74 -6.83 -36.29
C PRO A 180 14.56 -8.31 -36.66
N ALA A 181 15.65 -9.04 -36.91
CA ALA A 181 15.61 -10.48 -37.19
C ALA A 181 15.15 -11.32 -36.00
N GLY A 182 15.16 -10.77 -34.77
CA GLY A 182 14.62 -11.39 -33.56
C GLY A 182 13.10 -11.36 -33.45
N PHE A 183 12.41 -10.62 -34.33
CA PHE A 183 10.94 -10.60 -34.37
C PHE A 183 10.41 -11.61 -35.38
N ARG A 184 9.56 -12.52 -34.92
CA ARG A 184 8.67 -13.32 -35.78
C ARG A 184 7.64 -12.41 -36.46
N ARG A 185 7.10 -11.48 -35.68
CA ARG A 185 6.08 -10.52 -36.11
C ARG A 185 6.24 -9.22 -35.35
N LEU A 186 6.03 -8.10 -36.05
CA LEU A 186 5.96 -6.77 -35.45
C LEU A 186 4.78 -6.02 -36.09
N GLU A 187 3.77 -5.73 -35.29
CA GLU A 187 2.56 -5.02 -35.69
C GLU A 187 2.56 -3.62 -35.06
N LYS A 188 2.42 -2.60 -35.89
CA LYS A 188 2.26 -1.20 -35.46
C LYS A 188 0.79 -0.86 -35.39
N ASP A 189 0.43 0.11 -34.54
CA ASP A 189 -0.98 0.48 -34.29
C ASP A 189 -1.83 -0.76 -33.92
N ALA A 190 -1.23 -1.62 -33.11
CA ALA A 190 -1.73 -2.93 -32.75
C ALA A 190 -2.86 -2.87 -31.70
N PHE A 191 -2.85 -1.83 -30.86
CA PHE A 191 -3.79 -1.64 -29.77
C PHE A 191 -3.85 -0.19 -29.30
N THR A 192 -4.85 0.11 -28.47
CA THR A 192 -4.94 1.36 -27.70
C THR A 192 -4.51 1.10 -26.26
N PHE A 193 -3.74 2.01 -25.67
CA PHE A 193 -3.35 1.94 -24.26
C PHE A 193 -4.37 2.64 -23.36
N VAL A 194 -4.75 2.00 -22.25
CA VAL A 194 -5.65 2.57 -21.24
C VAL A 194 -4.91 2.62 -19.90
N PRO A 195 -4.59 3.81 -19.36
CA PRO A 195 -3.89 3.94 -18.09
C PRO A 195 -4.81 3.62 -16.91
N ILE A 196 -4.23 3.18 -15.78
CA ILE A 196 -4.98 2.88 -14.55
C ILE A 196 -5.81 4.07 -14.03
N SER A 197 -5.39 5.30 -14.32
CA SER A 197 -6.11 6.52 -13.92
C SER A 197 -7.50 6.68 -14.56
N GLU A 198 -7.76 5.97 -15.66
CA GLU A 198 -9.09 5.93 -16.29
C GLU A 198 -10.02 4.92 -15.62
N MET A 199 -9.51 4.05 -14.75
CA MET A 199 -10.32 3.10 -14.00
C MET A 199 -11.02 3.76 -12.81
N ARG A 200 -12.28 3.35 -12.56
CA ARG A 200 -13.07 3.81 -11.41
C ARG A 200 -12.33 3.49 -10.11
N GLY A 201 -12.26 4.46 -9.19
CA GLY A 201 -11.55 4.31 -7.91
C GLY A 201 -10.06 4.68 -7.97
N ASN A 202 -9.45 4.65 -9.16
CA ASN A 202 -8.01 4.86 -9.34
C ASN A 202 -7.65 6.22 -9.96
N ARG A 203 -8.55 7.20 -9.93
CA ARG A 203 -8.33 8.48 -10.64
C ARG A 203 -7.14 9.29 -10.13
N THR A 204 -6.87 9.25 -8.81
CA THR A 204 -5.83 10.08 -8.18
C THR A 204 -4.71 9.28 -7.54
N HIS A 205 -5.00 8.05 -7.12
CA HIS A 205 -4.08 7.16 -6.45
C HIS A 205 -4.30 5.74 -6.98
N ARG A 206 -3.31 4.88 -6.74
CA ARG A 206 -3.37 3.43 -6.92
C ARG A 206 -2.88 2.74 -5.66
N LEU A 207 -3.30 1.50 -5.44
CA LEU A 207 -2.61 0.63 -4.50
C LEU A 207 -1.19 0.39 -4.99
N TYR A 208 -0.28 0.27 -4.03
CA TYR A 208 1.15 0.22 -4.29
C TYR A 208 1.89 -0.56 -3.20
N PRO A 209 1.71 -1.89 -3.11
CA PRO A 209 2.38 -2.72 -2.11
C PRO A 209 3.91 -2.53 -2.12
N LEU A 210 4.52 -2.62 -0.94
CA LEU A 210 5.96 -2.55 -0.69
C LEU A 210 6.39 -3.87 -0.05
N ILE A 211 7.19 -4.67 -0.77
CA ILE A 211 7.55 -6.04 -0.38
C ILE A 211 9.06 -6.12 -0.11
N PRO A 212 9.54 -6.51 1.09
CA PRO A 212 8.75 -6.78 2.30
C PRO A 212 8.17 -5.49 2.90
N LYS A 213 7.22 -5.64 3.82
CA LYS A 213 6.61 -4.51 4.52
C LYS A 213 7.68 -3.67 5.22
N PRO A 214 7.69 -2.34 5.01
CA PRO A 214 8.57 -1.44 5.74
C PRO A 214 8.37 -1.52 7.26
N LYS A 215 9.43 -1.22 8.03
CA LYS A 215 9.36 -1.17 9.49
C LYS A 215 8.50 0.01 9.95
N SER A 216 7.90 -0.09 11.13
CA SER A 216 6.99 0.95 11.67
C SER A 216 7.59 2.36 11.65
N LEU A 217 8.87 2.52 12.01
CA LEU A 217 9.52 3.83 12.00
C LEU A 217 9.61 4.42 10.58
N GLU A 218 9.89 3.60 9.56
CA GLU A 218 9.92 4.02 8.17
C GLU A 218 8.53 4.43 7.69
N ILE A 219 7.51 3.63 8.01
CA ILE A 219 6.11 3.95 7.70
C ILE A 219 5.72 5.30 8.30
N LEU A 220 6.05 5.53 9.57
CA LEU A 220 5.77 6.79 10.26
C LEU A 220 6.47 7.98 9.60
N HIS A 221 7.73 7.82 9.20
CA HIS A 221 8.45 8.86 8.46
C HIS A 221 7.80 9.17 7.12
N SER A 222 7.39 8.16 6.34
CA SER A 222 6.71 8.35 5.06
C SER A 222 5.36 9.06 5.22
N ILE A 223 4.58 8.71 6.25
CA ILE A 223 3.31 9.39 6.57
C ILE A 223 3.55 10.85 6.96
N SER A 224 4.55 11.10 7.81
CA SER A 224 4.93 12.46 8.20
C SER A 224 5.32 13.31 6.99
N ALA A 225 6.13 12.77 6.08
CA ALA A 225 6.54 13.45 4.85
C ALA A 225 5.33 13.77 3.96
N TYR A 226 4.47 12.78 3.70
CA TYR A 226 3.26 12.92 2.88
C TYR A 226 2.31 14.04 3.37
N TYR A 227 2.08 14.13 4.69
CA TYR A 227 1.22 15.17 5.26
C TYR A 227 1.93 16.52 5.46
N SER A 228 3.26 16.53 5.58
CA SER A 228 4.02 17.79 5.63
C SER A 228 3.97 18.52 4.29
N GLU A 229 4.08 17.79 3.18
CA GLU A 229 3.94 18.33 1.81
C GLU A 229 2.54 18.94 1.56
N GLN A 230 1.52 18.40 2.23
CA GLN A 230 0.13 18.80 2.01
C GLN A 230 -0.39 19.83 3.00
N ALA A 231 0.33 20.13 4.09
CA ALA A 231 -0.20 20.92 5.21
C ALA A 231 -0.82 22.26 4.78
N GLU A 232 -0.16 23.00 3.88
CA GLU A 232 -0.63 24.31 3.40
C GLU A 232 -1.92 24.22 2.57
N THR A 233 -2.09 23.14 1.81
CA THR A 233 -3.24 22.96 0.91
C THR A 233 -4.28 21.99 1.47
N TYR A 234 -4.05 21.41 2.64
CA TYR A 234 -4.84 20.32 3.20
C TYR A 234 -6.31 20.70 3.34
N ASP A 235 -6.62 21.84 3.97
CA ASP A 235 -8.00 22.29 4.12
C ASP A 235 -8.69 22.51 2.76
N HIS A 236 -7.96 22.98 1.75
CA HIS A 236 -8.49 23.15 0.40
C HIS A 236 -8.78 21.82 -0.28
N LEU A 237 -7.86 20.86 -0.21
CA LEU A 237 -8.03 19.51 -0.74
C LEU A 237 -9.15 18.76 -0.03
N ASP A 238 -9.20 18.87 1.29
CA ASP A 238 -10.18 18.23 2.17
C ASP A 238 -11.59 18.77 1.90
N GLN A 239 -11.75 20.09 1.77
CA GLN A 239 -13.03 20.73 1.48
C GLN A 239 -13.43 20.68 0.00
N GLY A 240 -12.46 20.53 -0.91
CA GLY A 240 -12.69 20.37 -2.35
C GLY A 240 -13.29 19.01 -2.71
N SER A 241 -13.14 18.00 -1.85
CA SER A 241 -13.78 16.70 -2.01
C SER A 241 -15.18 16.69 -1.39
N GLU A 242 -16.22 16.75 -2.23
CA GLU A 242 -17.62 16.70 -1.77
C GLU A 242 -17.89 15.47 -0.89
N LYS A 243 -17.42 14.30 -1.32
CA LYS A 243 -17.57 13.04 -0.57
C LYS A 243 -16.94 13.10 0.82
N ARG A 244 -15.69 13.58 0.92
CA ARG A 244 -14.97 13.64 2.20
C ARG A 244 -15.56 14.70 3.11
N ARG A 245 -15.97 15.84 2.56
CA ARG A 245 -16.67 16.90 3.30
C ARG A 245 -17.97 16.38 3.91
N ALA A 246 -18.80 15.67 3.14
CA ALA A 246 -20.05 15.12 3.66
C ALA A 246 -19.80 14.05 4.74
N TYR A 247 -18.85 13.14 4.54
CA TYR A 247 -18.45 12.14 5.54
C TYR A 247 -17.97 12.79 6.85
N THR A 248 -17.01 13.70 6.78
CA THR A 248 -16.45 14.36 7.98
C THR A 248 -17.49 15.24 8.70
N ASN A 249 -18.38 15.91 7.96
CA ASN A 249 -19.47 16.69 8.55
C ASN A 249 -20.48 15.83 9.32
N SER A 250 -20.80 14.64 8.81
CA SER A 250 -21.71 13.71 9.47
C SER A 250 -21.13 13.23 10.80
N ILE A 251 -19.87 12.79 10.80
CA ILE A 251 -19.15 12.40 12.03
C ILE A 251 -19.08 13.56 13.03
N ASN A 252 -18.72 14.75 12.58
CA ASN A 252 -18.66 15.92 13.46
C ASN A 252 -20.03 16.23 14.08
N GLY A 253 -21.12 16.05 13.33
CA GLY A 253 -22.49 16.21 13.83
C GLY A 253 -22.87 15.18 14.91
N ILE A 254 -22.53 13.91 14.71
CA ILE A 254 -22.76 12.84 15.69
C ILE A 254 -22.01 13.14 17.00
N ILE A 255 -20.71 13.46 16.91
CA ILE A 255 -19.90 13.78 18.09
C ILE A 255 -20.45 15.04 18.79
N ALA A 256 -20.81 16.07 18.03
CA ALA A 256 -21.36 17.31 18.59
C ALA A 256 -22.69 17.10 19.31
N ALA A 257 -23.56 16.22 18.80
CA ALA A 257 -24.80 15.84 19.47
C ALA A 257 -24.53 15.11 20.79
N ASP A 258 -23.60 14.16 20.81
CA ASP A 258 -23.21 13.42 22.02
C ASP A 258 -22.54 14.33 23.07
N PHE A 259 -21.77 15.34 22.63
CA PHE A 259 -21.25 16.39 23.52
C PHE A 259 -22.34 17.28 24.12
N GLY A 260 -23.50 17.34 23.49
CA GLY A 260 -24.72 17.92 24.04
C GLY A 260 -25.17 17.21 25.32
N GLU A 261 -24.93 15.90 25.46
CA GLU A 261 -25.27 15.14 26.67
C GLU A 261 -24.07 15.04 27.62
N LEU A 262 -22.89 14.69 27.10
CA LEU A 262 -21.66 14.51 27.89
C LEU A 262 -21.20 15.80 28.58
N ASN A 263 -21.46 16.97 27.98
CA ASN A 263 -21.02 18.29 28.46
C ASN A 263 -19.53 18.30 28.90
N PRO A 264 -18.60 17.95 27.99
CA PRO A 264 -17.19 17.82 28.36
C PRO A 264 -16.60 19.17 28.80
N SER A 265 -15.61 19.12 29.69
CA SER A 265 -14.81 20.30 30.11
C SER A 265 -13.44 20.30 29.44
N ARG A 266 -12.83 19.13 29.22
CA ARG A 266 -11.54 18.97 28.51
C ARG A 266 -11.63 17.87 27.45
N VAL A 267 -11.22 18.18 26.24
CA VAL A 267 -11.22 17.26 25.10
C VAL A 267 -9.85 17.23 24.44
N LEU A 268 -9.33 16.02 24.19
CA LEU A 268 -8.09 15.80 23.45
C LEU A 268 -8.39 15.34 22.03
N HIS A 269 -7.81 16.00 21.04
CA HIS A 269 -7.90 15.64 19.63
C HIS A 269 -6.55 15.07 19.15
N ILE A 270 -6.50 13.76 18.93
CA ILE A 270 -5.33 13.03 18.39
C ILE A 270 -5.37 13.13 16.87
N ALA A 271 -4.21 13.42 16.27
CA ALA A 271 -4.09 13.80 14.86
C ALA A 271 -5.05 14.96 14.53
N CYS A 272 -4.89 16.07 15.29
CA CYS A 272 -5.84 17.19 15.23
C CYS A 272 -5.83 17.92 13.88
N GLY A 273 -4.86 17.65 13.00
CA GLY A 273 -4.67 18.33 11.72
C GLY A 273 -4.60 19.83 11.93
N THR A 274 -5.24 20.58 11.03
CA THR A 274 -5.35 22.05 11.09
C THR A 274 -6.23 22.58 12.22
N GLY A 275 -6.81 21.72 13.07
CA GLY A 275 -7.76 22.12 14.12
C GLY A 275 -9.17 22.44 13.60
N ARG A 276 -9.42 22.31 12.28
CA ARG A 276 -10.73 22.55 11.65
C ARG A 276 -11.84 21.70 12.27
N ARG A 277 -11.65 20.38 12.35
CA ARG A 277 -12.68 19.46 12.87
C ARG A 277 -12.93 19.69 14.37
N PRO A 278 -11.90 19.82 15.23
CA PRO A 278 -12.09 20.22 16.63
C PRO A 278 -12.95 21.48 16.80
N LEU A 279 -12.66 22.56 16.06
CA LEU A 279 -13.40 23.82 16.11
C LEU A 279 -14.86 23.65 15.65
N ASP A 280 -15.10 22.90 14.57
CA ASP A 280 -16.45 22.61 14.06
C ASP A 280 -17.29 21.81 15.08
N ILE A 281 -16.71 20.79 15.72
CA ILE A 281 -17.38 20.00 16.76
C ILE A 281 -17.73 20.88 17.97
N GLN A 282 -16.81 21.72 18.43
CA GLN A 282 -17.05 22.64 19.55
C GLN A 282 -18.18 23.62 19.22
N THR A 283 -18.13 24.22 18.03
CA THR A 283 -19.13 25.18 17.55
C THR A 283 -20.53 24.54 17.46
N ARG A 284 -20.63 23.35 16.86
CA ARG A 284 -21.91 22.64 16.69
C ARG A 284 -22.50 22.14 18.00
N SER A 285 -21.65 21.66 18.91
CA SER A 285 -22.10 21.18 20.24
C SER A 285 -22.56 22.31 21.15
N ARG A 286 -22.24 23.57 20.82
CA ARG A 286 -22.49 24.75 21.67
C ARG A 286 -21.89 24.58 23.08
N ARG A 287 -20.77 23.86 23.16
CA ARG A 287 -20.00 23.67 24.39
C ARG A 287 -18.72 24.49 24.32
N ASN A 288 -18.23 24.94 25.46
CA ASN A 288 -16.98 25.70 25.56
C ASN A 288 -15.97 24.93 26.41
N TYR A 289 -15.51 23.80 25.90
CA TYR A 289 -14.51 22.95 26.54
C TYR A 289 -13.08 23.37 26.15
N LYS A 290 -12.09 23.06 26.99
CA LYS A 290 -10.68 23.22 26.62
C LYS A 290 -10.34 22.22 25.50
N MET A 291 -9.90 22.73 24.35
CA MET A 291 -9.42 21.92 23.23
C MET A 291 -7.90 21.72 23.33
N GLU A 292 -7.47 20.47 23.54
CA GLU A 292 -6.07 20.07 23.45
C GLU A 292 -5.85 19.23 22.19
N GLY A 293 -4.69 19.33 21.55
CA GLY A 293 -4.42 18.65 20.29
C GLY A 293 -3.01 18.07 20.20
N VAL A 294 -2.86 16.99 19.44
CA VAL A 294 -1.55 16.45 19.04
C VAL A 294 -1.57 16.16 17.54
N ASP A 295 -0.55 16.57 16.81
CA ASP A 295 -0.34 16.19 15.42
C ASP A 295 1.16 16.03 15.11
N ILE A 296 1.50 15.18 14.14
CA ILE A 296 2.89 14.93 13.73
C ILE A 296 3.44 16.06 12.87
N SER A 297 2.58 16.78 12.14
CA SER A 297 2.98 17.83 11.21
C SER A 297 3.06 19.20 11.90
N LEU A 298 4.22 19.85 11.80
CA LEU A 298 4.44 21.19 12.35
C LEU A 298 3.45 22.22 11.77
N GLY A 299 3.23 22.20 10.45
CA GLY A 299 2.33 23.13 9.77
C GLY A 299 0.88 22.96 10.23
N MET A 300 0.44 21.71 10.43
CA MET A 300 -0.89 21.40 10.97
C MET A 300 -1.06 21.96 12.39
N VAL A 301 -0.07 21.73 13.27
CA VAL A 301 -0.08 22.24 14.65
C VAL A 301 -0.12 23.77 14.70
N GLN A 302 0.64 24.45 13.83
CA GLN A 302 0.61 25.91 13.74
C GLN A 302 -0.79 26.41 13.37
N ALA A 303 -1.39 25.84 12.33
CA ALA A 303 -2.76 26.17 11.91
C ALA A 303 -3.82 25.84 12.97
N ALA A 304 -3.62 24.77 13.76
CA ALA A 304 -4.51 24.43 14.87
C ALA A 304 -4.45 25.44 16.01
N LYS A 305 -3.25 25.94 16.34
CA LYS A 305 -3.06 26.98 17.36
C LYS A 305 -3.73 28.30 16.97
N GLU A 306 -3.67 28.68 15.69
CA GLU A 306 -4.38 29.86 15.18
C GLU A 306 -5.90 29.74 15.32
N ARG A 307 -6.44 28.52 15.34
CA ARG A 307 -7.86 28.20 15.60
C ARG A 307 -8.19 28.02 17.09
N GLY A 308 -7.25 28.30 18.00
CA GLY A 308 -7.47 28.30 19.45
C GLY A 308 -7.26 26.96 20.15
N LEU A 309 -6.63 25.97 19.50
CA LEU A 309 -6.27 24.71 20.15
C LEU A 309 -4.95 24.83 20.92
N ASP A 310 -4.89 24.23 22.11
CA ASP A 310 -3.64 23.94 22.83
C ASP A 310 -2.97 22.71 22.18
N ALA A 311 -2.41 22.92 20.97
CA ALA A 311 -1.87 21.86 20.13
C ALA A 311 -0.36 21.66 20.34
N ARG A 312 0.08 20.39 20.32
CA ARG A 312 1.49 19.99 20.47
C ARG A 312 1.94 19.16 19.26
N ILE A 313 3.17 19.39 18.83
CA ILE A 313 3.81 18.57 17.80
C ILE A 313 4.34 17.28 18.43
N GLY A 314 4.05 16.15 17.80
CA GLY A 314 4.64 14.87 18.19
C GLY A 314 3.86 13.65 17.71
N HIS A 315 4.52 12.50 17.78
CA HIS A 315 3.90 11.21 17.52
C HIS A 315 3.04 10.79 18.73
N TRP A 316 1.78 10.40 18.48
CA TRP A 316 0.83 10.08 19.55
C TRP A 316 1.36 9.05 20.55
N ASN A 317 2.03 8.00 20.10
CA ASN A 317 2.52 6.95 20.99
C ASN A 317 3.70 7.39 21.87
N GLU A 318 4.36 8.51 21.56
CA GLU A 318 5.55 9.00 22.25
C GLU A 318 5.29 10.23 23.12
N ILE A 319 4.25 11.02 22.84
CA ILE A 319 4.00 12.25 23.59
C ILE A 319 3.38 12.02 24.97
N ASP A 320 3.86 12.68 26.02
CA ASP A 320 3.23 12.54 27.33
C ASP A 320 1.87 13.24 27.40
N VAL A 321 0.91 12.56 28.04
CA VAL A 321 -0.44 13.09 28.30
C VAL A 321 -0.82 12.82 29.75
N GLU A 322 -1.55 13.77 30.33
CA GLU A 322 -2.08 13.63 31.67
C GLU A 322 -3.06 12.43 31.74
N LYS A 323 -2.91 11.62 32.78
CA LYS A 323 -3.76 10.43 33.00
C LYS A 323 -5.09 10.86 33.62
N SER A 324 -6.19 10.25 33.23
CA SER A 324 -7.54 10.52 33.77
C SER A 324 -7.91 12.01 33.79
N ALA A 325 -7.59 12.71 32.70
CA ALA A 325 -7.71 14.16 32.59
C ALA A 325 -8.82 14.62 31.63
N PHE A 326 -9.19 13.76 30.68
CA PHE A 326 -10.07 14.12 29.57
C PHE A 326 -11.45 13.49 29.72
N ASP A 327 -12.48 14.27 29.43
CA ASP A 327 -13.87 13.81 29.39
C ASP A 327 -14.21 13.18 28.04
N ALA A 328 -13.55 13.65 26.97
CA ALA A 328 -13.61 13.03 25.66
C ALA A 328 -12.25 13.04 24.94
N ILE A 329 -12.03 12.04 24.10
CA ILE A 329 -10.88 11.98 23.19
C ILE A 329 -11.38 11.64 21.78
N THR A 330 -10.89 12.32 20.75
CA THR A 330 -11.19 11.98 19.36
C THR A 330 -9.92 11.57 18.62
N PHE A 331 -9.97 10.53 17.79
CA PHE A 331 -8.88 10.12 16.91
C PHE A 331 -9.45 9.89 15.51
N LEU A 332 -9.56 10.98 14.73
CA LEU A 332 -10.39 10.99 13.53
C LEU A 332 -9.55 11.09 12.26
N TYR A 333 -9.93 10.30 11.24
CA TYR A 333 -9.32 10.16 9.93
C TYR A 333 -7.81 9.80 9.99
N ALA A 334 -7.39 9.10 11.05
CA ALA A 334 -5.97 8.90 11.30
C ALA A 334 -5.58 7.58 11.98
N PHE A 335 -6.51 6.87 12.64
CA PHE A 335 -6.16 5.63 13.35
C PHE A 335 -5.59 4.55 12.41
N GLY A 336 -6.07 4.49 11.17
CA GLY A 336 -5.56 3.57 10.15
C GLY A 336 -4.09 3.80 9.76
N HIS A 337 -3.51 4.96 10.06
CA HIS A 337 -2.10 5.25 9.77
C HIS A 337 -1.12 4.57 10.75
N ILE A 338 -1.63 3.89 11.78
CA ILE A 338 -0.80 3.23 12.79
C ILE A 338 -0.32 1.86 12.25
N PRO A 339 1.00 1.63 12.11
CA PRO A 339 1.54 0.61 11.22
C PRO A 339 1.21 -0.85 11.51
N ASN A 340 0.89 -1.20 12.76
CA ASN A 340 0.66 -2.58 13.18
C ASN A 340 -0.18 -2.67 14.46
N ILE A 341 -0.65 -3.87 14.76
CA ILE A 341 -1.54 -4.16 15.90
C ILE A 341 -0.91 -3.83 17.25
N VAL A 342 0.41 -3.96 17.38
CA VAL A 342 1.14 -3.65 18.61
C VAL A 342 1.09 -2.15 18.89
N GLU A 343 1.40 -1.33 17.88
CA GLU A 343 1.34 0.13 18.00
C GLU A 343 -0.10 0.63 18.12
N ARG A 344 -1.07 0.01 17.44
CA ARG A 344 -2.52 0.32 17.60
C ARG A 344 -3.00 0.04 19.01
N SER A 345 -2.65 -1.13 19.56
CA SER A 345 -2.96 -1.50 20.95
C SER A 345 -2.33 -0.52 21.96
N LYS A 346 -1.07 -0.13 21.74
CA LYS A 346 -0.38 0.87 22.57
C LYS A 346 -1.09 2.22 22.52
N SER A 347 -1.52 2.66 21.34
CA SER A 347 -2.29 3.90 21.17
C SER A 347 -3.60 3.86 21.96
N LEU A 348 -4.38 2.78 21.85
CA LEU A 348 -5.67 2.66 22.51
C LEU A 348 -5.55 2.53 24.03
N LYS A 349 -4.58 1.77 24.54
CA LYS A 349 -4.29 1.73 25.99
C LYS A 349 -3.91 3.09 26.55
N LYS A 350 -3.20 3.91 25.76
CA LYS A 350 -2.87 5.29 26.13
C LYS A 350 -4.10 6.19 26.16
N VAL A 351 -4.98 6.10 25.17
CA VAL A 351 -6.30 6.78 25.17
C VAL A 351 -7.09 6.39 26.41
N PHE A 352 -7.21 5.09 26.70
CA PHE A 352 -7.91 4.57 27.88
C PHE A 352 -7.33 5.14 29.20
N THR A 353 -6.01 5.23 29.29
CA THR A 353 -5.34 5.78 30.47
C THR A 353 -5.58 7.29 30.63
N ALA A 354 -5.64 8.03 29.52
CA ALA A 354 -5.85 9.48 29.51
C ALA A 354 -7.30 9.89 29.82
N LEU A 355 -8.29 9.05 29.47
CA LEU A 355 -9.69 9.28 29.78
C LEU A 355 -9.99 9.15 31.29
N ARG A 356 -10.89 10.00 31.77
CA ARG A 356 -11.56 9.84 33.08
C ARG A 356 -12.52 8.64 33.05
N PRO A 357 -12.84 8.03 34.19
CA PRO A 357 -13.99 7.13 34.30
C PRO A 357 -15.26 7.85 33.79
N GLY A 358 -16.03 7.16 32.93
CA GLY A 358 -17.18 7.73 32.21
C GLY A 358 -16.83 8.57 30.98
N GLY A 359 -15.54 8.77 30.69
CA GLY A 359 -15.10 9.52 29.53
C GLY A 359 -15.27 8.73 28.23
N LYS A 360 -15.56 9.42 27.13
CA LYS A 360 -15.84 8.81 25.82
C LYS A 360 -14.69 8.96 24.82
N PHE A 361 -14.48 7.94 24.02
CA PHE A 361 -13.55 7.89 22.90
C PHE A 361 -14.30 7.80 21.57
N TYR A 362 -13.92 8.62 20.60
CA TYR A 362 -14.50 8.66 19.27
C TYR A 362 -13.41 8.39 18.24
N VAL A 363 -13.57 7.31 17.47
CA VAL A 363 -12.62 6.90 16.44
C VAL A 363 -13.37 6.48 15.20
N ASP A 364 -12.97 7.02 14.04
CA ASP A 364 -13.41 6.51 12.75
C ASP A 364 -12.31 5.66 12.12
N VAL A 365 -12.73 4.61 11.41
CA VAL A 365 -11.84 3.67 10.72
C VAL A 365 -12.38 3.37 9.33
N PHE A 366 -11.47 3.18 8.40
CA PHE A 366 -11.80 2.64 7.08
C PHE A 366 -12.25 1.20 7.24
N ASN A 367 -13.39 0.88 6.62
CA ASN A 367 -14.02 -0.43 6.75
C ASN A 367 -13.49 -1.37 5.67
N LEU A 368 -12.83 -2.44 6.10
CA LEU A 368 -12.31 -3.50 5.23
C LEU A 368 -13.40 -4.18 4.39
N GLU A 369 -14.63 -4.24 4.91
CA GLU A 369 -15.77 -4.84 4.23
C GLU A 369 -16.47 -3.90 3.24
N ASN A 370 -16.05 -2.63 3.11
CA ASN A 370 -16.72 -1.67 2.23
C ASN A 370 -16.42 -1.97 0.74
N PRO A 371 -17.40 -2.44 -0.06
CA PRO A 371 -17.16 -2.85 -1.44
C PRO A 371 -16.82 -1.69 -2.39
N ASN A 372 -17.07 -0.46 -1.95
CA ASN A 372 -16.89 0.75 -2.74
C ASN A 372 -15.54 1.44 -2.49
N GLU A 373 -14.66 0.83 -1.69
CA GLU A 373 -13.32 1.31 -1.37
C GLU A 373 -12.27 0.23 -1.62
N TRP A 374 -11.01 0.51 -1.26
CA TRP A 374 -9.88 -0.40 -1.47
C TRP A 374 -9.88 -1.66 -0.58
N GLY A 375 -10.84 -1.82 0.33
CA GLY A 375 -10.90 -2.97 1.24
C GLY A 375 -10.83 -4.33 0.53
N PRO A 376 -11.75 -4.64 -0.41
CA PRO A 376 -11.74 -5.88 -1.17
C PRO A 376 -10.47 -6.07 -2.01
N GLU A 377 -9.98 -5.02 -2.65
CA GLU A 377 -8.79 -5.06 -3.50
C GLU A 377 -7.53 -5.32 -2.67
N ALA A 378 -7.42 -4.69 -1.49
CA ALA A 378 -6.33 -4.95 -0.54
C ALA A 378 -6.37 -6.38 0.00
N LEU A 379 -7.55 -6.96 0.19
CA LEU A 379 -7.68 -8.37 0.56
C LEU A 379 -7.24 -9.32 -0.56
N ASN A 380 -7.63 -9.03 -1.80
CA ASN A 380 -7.19 -9.84 -2.94
C ASN A 380 -5.66 -9.81 -3.06
N LEU A 381 -5.06 -8.62 -3.01
CA LEU A 381 -3.60 -8.46 -3.03
C LEU A 381 -2.90 -9.16 -1.85
N PHE A 382 -3.51 -9.14 -0.65
CA PHE A 382 -2.97 -9.81 0.52
C PHE A 382 -2.85 -11.32 0.31
N GLU A 383 -3.86 -11.95 -0.30
CA GLU A 383 -3.85 -13.38 -0.60
C GLU A 383 -2.99 -13.71 -1.83
N GLU A 384 -3.15 -12.99 -2.94
CA GLU A 384 -2.47 -13.23 -4.22
C GLU A 384 -0.93 -13.09 -4.10
N LEU A 385 -0.47 -12.10 -3.33
CA LEU A 385 0.97 -11.85 -3.13
C LEU A 385 1.51 -12.54 -1.87
N GLU A 386 0.67 -13.26 -1.12
CA GLU A 386 0.98 -13.85 0.19
C GLU A 386 1.60 -12.84 1.17
N LEU A 387 1.07 -11.62 1.23
CA LEU A 387 1.67 -10.50 1.97
C LEU A 387 1.82 -10.75 3.48
N GLY A 388 1.10 -11.72 4.03
CA GLY A 388 1.30 -12.18 5.42
C GLY A 388 2.73 -12.67 5.69
N ASN A 389 3.38 -13.31 4.70
CA ASN A 389 4.79 -13.72 4.78
C ASN A 389 5.75 -12.52 4.71
N GLU A 390 5.27 -11.40 4.19
CA GLU A 390 6.01 -10.16 4.00
C GLU A 390 5.79 -9.15 5.15
N GLY A 391 5.14 -9.58 6.24
CA GLY A 391 4.91 -8.79 7.45
C GLY A 391 3.64 -7.93 7.45
N TYR A 392 2.78 -8.09 6.44
CA TYR A 392 1.48 -7.43 6.40
C TYR A 392 0.49 -8.06 7.37
N GLU A 393 -0.37 -7.22 7.92
CA GLU A 393 -1.60 -7.63 8.58
C GLU A 393 -2.75 -7.55 7.58
N ARG A 394 -3.74 -8.43 7.73
CA ARG A 394 -4.92 -8.39 6.88
C ARG A 394 -5.62 -7.03 7.03
N GLY A 395 -5.75 -6.30 5.92
CA GLY A 395 -6.28 -4.93 5.89
C GLY A 395 -5.21 -3.83 5.75
N ASP A 396 -3.93 -4.17 5.83
CA ASP A 396 -2.84 -3.26 5.47
C ASP A 396 -2.80 -3.01 3.98
N LEU A 397 -2.65 -1.75 3.60
CA LEU A 397 -2.39 -1.35 2.24
C LEU A 397 -1.42 -0.18 2.18
N PHE A 398 -0.70 -0.12 1.07
CA PHE A 398 0.08 1.03 0.67
C PHE A 398 -0.54 1.61 -0.59
N TYR A 399 -0.48 2.93 -0.72
CA TYR A 399 -1.01 3.62 -1.88
C TYR A 399 -0.09 4.77 -2.28
N LYS A 400 -0.08 5.06 -3.58
CA LYS A 400 0.76 6.08 -4.19
C LYS A 400 -0.10 6.98 -5.06
N ARG A 401 0.15 8.29 -5.01
CA ARG A 401 -0.48 9.26 -5.91
C ARG A 401 0.11 9.11 -7.31
N HIS A 402 -0.70 9.26 -8.35
CA HIS A 402 -0.19 9.32 -9.72
C HIS A 402 0.79 10.48 -9.88
N GLY A 403 2.00 10.17 -10.38
CA GLY A 403 3.10 11.13 -10.53
C GLY A 403 3.70 11.67 -9.22
N GLY A 404 3.31 11.14 -8.06
CA GLY A 404 3.95 11.46 -6.78
C GLY A 404 5.09 10.48 -6.46
N GLU A 405 6.06 10.90 -5.66
CA GLU A 405 7.18 10.03 -5.23
C GLU A 405 6.91 9.28 -3.92
N THR A 406 6.01 9.81 -3.09
CA THR A 406 5.75 9.30 -1.75
C THR A 406 4.69 8.20 -1.74
N VAL A 407 4.96 7.15 -0.98
CA VAL A 407 4.02 6.05 -0.71
C VAL A 407 3.49 6.23 0.71
N ALA A 408 2.17 6.17 0.85
CA ALA A 408 1.48 6.27 2.14
C ALA A 408 0.92 4.91 2.56
N PHE A 409 0.69 4.75 3.86
CA PHE A 409 0.18 3.52 4.47
C PHE A 409 -1.18 3.75 5.09
N LEU A 410 -2.05 2.76 5.02
CA LEU A 410 -3.32 2.73 5.74
C LEU A 410 -3.68 1.29 6.13
N HIS A 411 -4.34 1.14 7.27
CA HIS A 411 -4.94 -0.10 7.72
C HIS A 411 -6.47 0.03 7.72
N TYR A 412 -7.13 -0.82 6.94
CA TYR A 412 -8.58 -1.01 6.93
C TYR A 412 -8.95 -2.03 7.99
N CYS A 413 -9.86 -1.65 8.90
CA CYS A 413 -10.31 -2.52 9.98
C CYS A 413 -11.55 -3.30 9.55
N SER A 414 -11.62 -4.58 9.93
CA SER A 414 -12.92 -5.24 10.00
C SER A 414 -13.76 -4.66 11.14
N LYS A 415 -15.09 -4.68 11.01
CA LYS A 415 -15.98 -4.23 12.10
C LYS A 415 -15.69 -4.94 13.41
N GLN A 416 -15.59 -6.27 13.38
CA GLN A 416 -15.34 -7.04 14.59
C GLN A 416 -13.92 -6.80 15.13
N GLY A 417 -12.92 -6.67 14.25
CA GLY A 417 -11.53 -6.49 14.66
C GLY A 417 -11.28 -5.20 15.43
N ILE A 418 -11.92 -4.08 15.04
CA ILE A 418 -11.79 -2.82 15.79
C ILE A 418 -12.56 -2.85 17.12
N ILE A 419 -13.70 -3.55 17.18
CA ILE A 419 -14.47 -3.76 18.43
C ILE A 419 -13.63 -4.58 19.42
N ASP A 420 -13.16 -5.75 19.00
CA ASP A 420 -12.35 -6.64 19.84
C ASP A 420 -11.09 -5.93 20.36
N LEU A 421 -10.45 -5.13 19.49
CA LEU A 421 -9.27 -4.37 19.85
C LEU A 421 -9.56 -3.31 20.92
N LEU A 422 -10.66 -2.57 20.80
CA LEU A 422 -11.09 -1.59 21.81
C LEU A 422 -11.43 -2.27 23.14
N GLU A 423 -12.22 -3.35 23.09
CA GLU A 423 -12.62 -4.12 24.29
C GLU A 423 -11.41 -4.73 25.00
N SER A 424 -10.43 -5.25 24.24
CA SER A 424 -9.17 -5.75 24.80
C SER A 424 -8.33 -4.67 25.50
N CYS A 425 -8.59 -3.39 25.22
CA CYS A 425 -7.97 -2.24 25.88
C CYS A 425 -8.79 -1.71 27.06
N GLY A 426 -9.92 -2.35 27.39
CA GLY A 426 -10.77 -2.03 28.55
C GLY A 426 -11.97 -1.14 28.24
N PHE A 427 -12.21 -0.79 26.97
CA PHE A 427 -13.36 0.02 26.59
C PHE A 427 -14.67 -0.79 26.56
N THR A 428 -15.79 -0.11 26.83
CA THR A 428 -17.13 -0.59 26.49
C THR A 428 -17.60 0.12 25.22
N ILE A 429 -18.07 -0.62 24.22
CA ILE A 429 -18.63 0.00 23.01
C ILE A 429 -20.03 0.54 23.30
N VAL A 430 -20.23 1.83 23.09
CA VAL A 430 -21.52 2.51 23.28
C VAL A 430 -22.32 2.50 21.98
N HIS A 431 -21.69 2.93 20.88
CA HIS A 431 -22.30 2.96 19.56
C HIS A 431 -21.30 2.61 18.46
N VAL A 432 -21.81 1.99 17.41
CA VAL A 432 -21.12 1.83 16.12
C VAL A 432 -22.01 2.43 15.05
N HIS A 433 -21.53 3.49 14.42
CA HIS A 433 -22.20 4.14 13.29
C HIS A 433 -21.51 3.72 11.99
N ARG A 434 -22.31 3.55 10.94
CA ARG A 434 -21.85 3.28 9.59
C ARG A 434 -22.19 4.49 8.74
N ILE A 435 -21.19 5.11 8.15
CA ILE A 435 -21.32 6.38 7.44
C ILE A 435 -20.86 6.17 6.00
N GLY A 436 -21.73 6.48 5.04
CA GLY A 436 -21.41 6.40 3.61
C GLY A 436 -20.21 7.28 3.26
N TYR A 437 -19.38 6.83 2.32
CA TYR A 437 -18.17 7.55 1.89
C TYR A 437 -18.09 7.74 0.37
N VAL A 438 -17.93 6.66 -0.41
CA VAL A 438 -17.92 6.78 -1.89
C VAL A 438 -19.35 6.91 -2.41
N ASP A 439 -20.21 5.97 -2.02
CA ASP A 439 -21.65 6.05 -2.27
C ASP A 439 -22.34 6.67 -1.06
N ARG A 440 -23.40 7.46 -1.32
CA ARG A 440 -24.23 8.10 -0.28
C ARG A 440 -23.39 8.83 0.79
N PRO A 441 -22.47 9.72 0.38
CA PRO A 441 -21.46 10.26 1.27
C PRO A 441 -22.09 11.04 2.44
N GLY A 442 -21.73 10.69 3.66
CA GLY A 442 -22.23 11.31 4.88
C GLY A 442 -23.58 10.80 5.39
N GLU A 443 -24.28 9.95 4.64
CA GLU A 443 -25.51 9.32 5.12
C GLU A 443 -25.20 8.29 6.23
N CYS A 444 -26.00 8.29 7.30
CA CYS A 444 -25.99 7.23 8.30
C CYS A 444 -26.72 6.02 7.74
N LEU A 445 -25.98 4.91 7.58
CA LEU A 445 -26.45 3.69 6.95
C LEU A 445 -26.89 2.65 7.99
N GLY A 446 -27.77 1.75 7.60
CA GLY A 446 -28.15 0.56 8.37
C GLY A 446 -26.94 -0.33 8.62
N MET A 447 -26.91 -1.06 9.74
CA MET A 447 -25.76 -1.90 10.09
C MET A 447 -25.61 -3.12 9.16
N GLU A 448 -26.73 -3.54 8.58
CA GLU A 448 -26.88 -4.58 7.56
C GLU A 448 -26.38 -4.16 6.18
N GLU A 449 -26.19 -2.85 5.92
CA GLU A 449 -25.62 -2.37 4.66
C GLU A 449 -24.10 -2.61 4.66
N GLU A 450 -23.56 -3.08 3.53
CA GLU A 450 -22.13 -3.40 3.42
C GLU A 450 -21.25 -2.17 3.16
N CYS A 451 -21.83 -1.08 2.64
CA CYS A 451 -21.09 0.12 2.24
C CYS A 451 -20.80 1.09 3.40
N GLY A 452 -19.76 1.91 3.23
CA GLY A 452 -19.40 2.97 4.19
C GLY A 452 -18.38 2.55 5.26
N ASN A 453 -17.85 3.57 5.92
CA ASN A 453 -16.83 3.47 6.97
C ASN A 453 -17.45 3.54 8.36
N LEU A 454 -16.69 3.18 9.39
CA LEU A 454 -17.20 3.04 10.74
C LEU A 454 -16.77 4.23 11.60
N LEU A 455 -17.68 4.71 12.44
CA LEU A 455 -17.39 5.57 13.59
C LEU A 455 -17.79 4.80 14.85
N LEU A 456 -16.84 4.58 15.75
CA LEU A 456 -17.07 3.94 17.03
C LEU A 456 -17.06 4.99 18.14
N VAL A 457 -18.06 4.88 19.02
CA VAL A 457 -18.13 5.58 20.29
C VAL A 457 -17.91 4.55 21.38
N ALA A 458 -16.82 4.69 22.11
CA ALA A 458 -16.42 3.80 23.18
C ALA A 458 -16.32 4.56 24.50
N GLU A 459 -16.54 3.92 25.63
CA GLU A 459 -16.51 4.54 26.96
C GLU A 459 -15.51 3.83 27.85
N LYS A 460 -14.80 4.61 28.68
CA LYS A 460 -14.06 4.06 29.81
C LYS A 460 -15.04 3.85 30.97
N PRO A 461 -15.31 2.61 31.40
CA PRO A 461 -16.29 2.36 32.45
C PRO A 461 -15.88 2.99 33.78
N TYR A 462 -16.88 3.31 34.61
CA TYR A 462 -16.69 3.61 36.02
C TYR A 462 -16.23 2.32 36.71
N THR A 463 -14.94 2.20 36.96
CA THR A 463 -14.31 1.06 37.65
C THR A 463 -13.94 1.43 39.07
#